data_AF-A0A392RXV0-F1
#
_entry.id   AF-A0A392RXV0-F1
#
_cell.length_a   1.000
_cell.length_b   1.000
_cell.length_c   1.000
_cell.angle_alpha   90.00
_cell.angle_beta   90.00
_cell.angle_gamma   90.00
#
_symmetry.space_group_name_H-M   'P 1'
#
loop_
_entity.id
_entity.type
_entity.pdbx_description
1 polymer ?
#
loop_
_entity_poly.entity_id
_entity_poly.type
_entity_poly.pdbx_seq_one_letter_code
_entity_poly.pdbx_strand_id
1 'polypeptide(L)' 'MSDNYQSSTAKGHQQPLPFLPEELIIQILLRLPVRSLIEFKCVCKSWKTLISDPKFAK' A
#
# COMPACT_ATOMS: atom_id res chain seq x y z
N MET A 1 -13.40 -24.94 -20.66
CA MET A 1 -13.28 -23.88 -19.65
C MET A 1 -12.16 -24.23 -18.69
N SER A 2 -10.94 -23.77 -18.97
CA SER A 2 -9.80 -23.86 -18.04
C SER A 2 -8.77 -22.78 -18.39
N ASP A 3 -9.04 -21.52 -18.06
CA ASP A 3 -8.02 -20.47 -18.04
C ASP A 3 -7.50 -20.32 -16.61
N ASN A 4 -6.70 -21.29 -16.16
CA ASN A 4 -5.88 -21.11 -14.96
C ASN A 4 -4.58 -20.46 -15.40
N TYR A 5 -4.54 -19.14 -15.23
CA TYR A 5 -3.40 -18.27 -15.47
C TYR A 5 -2.28 -18.59 -14.45
N GLN A 6 -1.58 -19.70 -14.67
CA GLN A 6 -0.36 -20.03 -13.96
C GLN A 6 0.76 -19.15 -14.51
N SER A 7 0.94 -17.97 -13.91
CA SER A 7 2.14 -17.15 -14.12
C SER A 7 3.28 -17.68 -13.27
N SER A 8 4.23 -18.33 -13.95
CA SER A 8 5.55 -18.69 -13.43
C SER A 8 6.40 -17.42 -13.28
N THR A 9 6.86 -17.11 -12.06
CA THR A 9 8.09 -16.32 -11.83
C THR A 9 8.88 -16.92 -10.66
N ALA A 10 10.20 -16.81 -10.73
CA ALA A 10 11.22 -17.60 -10.03
C ALA A 10 11.02 -17.83 -8.53
N LYS A 11 11.27 -19.07 -8.09
CA LYS A 11 11.21 -19.51 -6.68
C LYS A 11 12.42 -18.98 -5.88
N GLY A 12 12.41 -17.71 -5.51
CA GLY A 12 13.00 -17.28 -4.25
C GLY A 12 12.12 -17.79 -3.10
N HIS A 13 12.67 -18.03 -1.91
CA HIS A 13 11.87 -18.23 -0.69
C HIS A 13 11.09 -16.94 -0.39
N GLN A 14 9.98 -16.71 -1.09
CA GLN A 14 9.05 -15.63 -0.81
C GLN A 14 8.12 -16.13 0.28
N GLN A 15 8.50 -15.84 1.53
CA GLN A 15 7.53 -15.86 2.62
C GLN A 15 6.37 -14.94 2.22
N PRO A 16 5.10 -15.36 2.33
CA PRO A 16 3.97 -14.49 2.10
C PRO A 16 4.16 -13.24 2.95
N LEU A 17 4.19 -12.07 2.32
CA LEU A 17 4.31 -10.82 3.06
C LEU A 17 3.12 -10.74 4.02
N PRO A 18 3.36 -10.43 5.31
CA PRO A 18 2.28 -10.26 6.26
C PRO A 18 1.32 -9.18 5.74
N PHE A 19 0.03 -9.53 5.63
CA PHE A 19 -1.00 -8.61 5.18
C PHE A 19 -1.32 -7.61 6.29
N LEU A 20 -1.18 -6.32 5.99
CA LEU A 20 -1.63 -5.24 6.87
C LEU A 20 -2.98 -4.71 6.36
N PRO A 21 -4.06 -4.81 7.16
CA PRO A 21 -5.35 -4.23 6.80
C PRO A 21 -5.29 -2.73 6.51
N GLU A 22 -6.08 -2.27 5.55
CA GLU A 22 -6.10 -0.86 5.10
C GLU A 22 -6.42 0.12 6.22
N GLU A 23 -7.31 -0.23 7.14
CA GLU A 23 -7.64 0.57 8.32
C GLU A 23 -6.40 0.87 9.17
N LEU A 24 -5.52 -0.12 9.37
CA LEU A 24 -4.29 0.07 10.13
C LEU A 24 -3.28 0.94 9.37
N ILE A 25 -3.21 0.81 8.04
CA ILE A 25 -2.40 1.70 7.20
C ILE A 25 -2.85 3.16 7.40
N ILE A 26 -4.16 3.42 7.34
CA ILE A 26 -4.73 4.76 7.55
C ILE A 26 -4.35 5.31 8.92
N GLN A 27 -4.53 4.52 9.99
CA GLN A 27 -4.19 4.95 11.34
C GLN A 27 -2.70 5.25 11.52
N ILE A 28 -1.82 4.50 10.87
CA ILE A 28 -0.38 4.78 10.86
C ILE A 28 -0.11 6.09 10.13
N LEU A 29 -0.66 6.27 8.93
CA LEU A 29 -0.45 7.48 8.13
C LEU A 29 -1.01 8.73 8.83
N LEU A 30 -2.15 8.65 9.51
CA LEU A 30 -2.74 9.76 10.27
C LEU A 30 -1.86 10.26 11.43
N ARG A 31 -0.92 9.44 11.90
CA ARG A 31 0.02 9.80 12.97
C ARG A 31 1.31 10.45 12.46
N LEU A 32 1.48 10.54 11.13
CA LEU A 32 2.68 11.10 10.52
C LEU A 32 2.52 12.59 10.21
N PRO A 33 3.62 13.37 10.23
CA PRO A 33 3.62 14.74 9.74
C PRO A 33 3.25 14.81 8.25
N VAL A 34 2.57 15.89 7.84
CA VAL A 34 2.14 16.14 6.45
C VAL A 34 3.31 16.05 5.46
N ARG A 35 4.51 16.51 5.84
CA ARG A 35 5.69 16.43 4.98
C ARG A 35 6.03 14.99 4.59
N SER A 36 5.99 14.06 5.54
CA SER A 36 6.24 12.63 5.28
C SER A 36 5.14 12.03 4.41
N LEU A 37 3.88 12.44 4.61
CA LEU A 37 2.77 11.99 3.78
C LEU A 37 2.92 12.40 2.32
N ILE A 38 3.41 13.61 2.05
CA ILE A 38 3.67 14.08 0.68
C ILE A 38 4.72 13.20 0.00
N GLU A 39 5.80 12.85 0.70
CA GLU A 39 6.84 11.94 0.19
C GLU A 39 6.26 10.56 -0.11
N PHE A 40 5.35 10.07 0.74
CA PHE A 40 4.72 8.76 0.56
C PHE A 40 3.78 8.63 -0.64
N LYS A 41 3.33 9.76 -1.22
CA LYS A 41 2.55 9.75 -2.47
C LYS A 41 3.31 9.18 -3.67
N CYS A 42 4.65 9.11 -3.60
CA CYS A 42 5.46 8.56 -4.70
C CYS A 42 5.67 7.04 -4.61
N VAL A 43 5.31 6.39 -3.48
CA VAL A 43 5.58 4.96 -3.25
C VAL A 43 4.77 4.08 -4.19
N CYS A 44 3.45 4.28 -4.26
CA CYS A 44 2.60 3.58 -5.21
C CYS A 44 1.28 4.34 -5.46
N LYS A 45 0.52 3.89 -6.48
CA LYS A 45 -0.77 4.49 -6.85
C LYS A 45 -1.79 4.45 -5.71
N SER A 46 -1.87 3.34 -4.99
CA SER A 46 -2.81 3.18 -3.87
C SER A 46 -2.53 4.19 -2.76
N TRP A 47 -1.25 4.38 -2.40
CA TRP A 47 -0.85 5.35 -1.38
C TRP A 47 -1.09 6.78 -1.84
N LYS A 48 -0.83 7.09 -3.12
CA LYS A 48 -1.16 8.40 -3.71
C LYS A 48 -2.65 8.72 -3.58
N THR A 49 -3.52 7.77 -3.93
CA THR A 49 -4.97 7.94 -3.82
C THR A 49 -5.39 8.09 -2.37
N LEU A 50 -4.90 7.22 -1.49
CA LEU A 50 -5.22 7.22 -0.06
C LEU A 50 -4.85 8.55 0.60
N ILE A 51 -3.62 9.03 0.40
CA ILE A 51 -3.10 10.26 1.01
C ILE A 51 -3.72 11.52 0.40
N SER A 52 -4.40 11.42 -0.74
CA SER A 52 -5.12 12.56 -1.33
C SER A 52 -6.49 12.80 -0.67
N ASP A 53 -6.92 11.92 0.25
CA ASP A 53 -8.13 12.13 1.07
C ASP A 53 -7.93 13.33 2.03
N PRO A 54 -8.93 14.22 2.17
CA PRO A 54 -8.88 15.36 3.10
C PRO A 54 -8.56 15.01 4.56
N LYS A 55 -8.76 13.76 4.99
CA LYS A 55 -8.38 13.26 6.32
C LYS A 55 -6.89 13.46 6.64
N PHE A 56 -6.04 13.52 5.62
CA PHE A 56 -4.59 13.70 5.74
C PHE A 56 -4.13 15.17 5.65
N ALA A 57 -5.06 16.14 5.51
CA ALA A 57 -4.76 17.56 5.33
C ALA A 57 -4.82 18.39 6.63
N LYS A 58 -4.45 17.79 7.78
CA LYS A 58 -4.43 18.45 9.10
C LYS A 58 -3.14 19.20 9.39
#